data_AF-A0A7W0DMY6-F1
#
_entry.id   AF-A0A7W0DMY6-F1
#
_cell.length_a   1.000
_cell.length_b   1.000
_cell.length_c   1.000
_cell.angle_alpha   90.00
_cell.angle_beta   90.00
_cell.angle_gamma   90.00
#
_symmetry.space_group_name_H-M   'P 1'
#
loop_
_entity.id
_entity.type
_entity.pdbx_description
1 polymer ?
#
loop_
_entity_poly.entity_id
_entity_poly.type
_entity_poly.pdbx_seq_one_letter_code
_entity_poly.pdbx_strand_id
1 'polypeptide(L)'
;MMDVRVLVDVVVVASVVPALAITPRVLVRRPDPVGAADRRVFSPAAWLALVTGLIYVNQVLFTVYVLRVHDGDPSFVARYLPAGWFDLASAHPVLRDLAEHFPAPGLLAPSVLRIQAFLELPFVLLSFATVVRWLDADLYRRIARSALLPLASVSYTTVFCLVEWDLRNPYTVDDVVIRAVSAVVTPLLLASMAARDTGTTRVPASVPGLLVFTGSLGALGALVLVVYDTALLYNLGRLDDRLPLALAAAAALLVLRAAASRLPARSAPTLSFVVHAVRHWLLLFFIPALAIRYGLLFGTPRLALSAGALTAAVACVRAAREMPTGAEQRPRAALHLTARIGCAVLAGAAGAALALRVTPPSYKEVALLSAMGAFLVTAVAVCGLLDRSRRE
;
A
#
# COMPACT_ATOMS: atom_id res chain seq x y z
N MET A 1 20.51 -5.75 -25.06
CA MET A 1 19.35 -5.37 -24.22
C MET A 1 19.89 -4.85 -22.91
N MET A 2 19.33 -3.76 -22.37
CA MET A 2 19.69 -3.31 -21.01
C MET A 2 19.21 -4.36 -20.00
N ASP A 3 20.05 -4.62 -18.98
CA ASP A 3 19.72 -5.49 -17.84
C ASP A 3 18.48 -4.95 -17.11
N VAL A 4 17.51 -5.83 -16.80
CA VAL A 4 16.28 -5.49 -16.07
C VAL A 4 16.61 -4.77 -14.76
N ARG A 5 17.72 -5.15 -14.11
CA ARG A 5 18.20 -4.53 -12.88
C ARG A 5 18.45 -3.04 -13.06
N VAL A 6 19.14 -2.67 -14.14
CA VAL A 6 19.44 -1.28 -14.47
C VAL A 6 18.15 -0.52 -14.79
N LEU A 7 17.22 -1.14 -15.51
CA LEU A 7 15.93 -0.52 -15.83
C LEU A 7 15.10 -0.26 -14.58
N VAL A 8 15.03 -1.20 -13.64
CA VAL A 8 14.34 -1.01 -12.35
C VAL A 8 14.99 0.11 -11.54
N ASP A 9 16.32 0.16 -11.48
CA ASP A 9 17.07 1.23 -10.80
C ASP A 9 16.78 2.62 -11.42
N VAL A 10 16.69 2.69 -12.75
CA VAL A 10 16.28 3.91 -13.46
C VAL A 10 14.86 4.33 -13.07
N VAL A 11 13.91 3.39 -12.98
CA VAL A 11 12.53 3.72 -12.57
C VAL A 11 12.47 4.18 -11.11
N VAL A 12 13.28 3.59 -10.21
CA VAL A 12 13.41 4.08 -8.81
C VAL A 12 13.85 5.55 -8.79
N VAL A 13 14.90 5.90 -9.51
CA VAL A 13 15.40 7.29 -9.54
C VAL A 13 14.39 8.22 -10.23
N ALA A 14 13.89 7.82 -11.40
CA ALA A 14 12.97 8.60 -12.22
C ALA A 14 11.59 8.79 -11.58
N SER A 15 11.21 7.96 -10.60
CA SER A 15 9.96 8.13 -9.83
C SER A 15 10.15 9.04 -8.59
N VAL A 16 11.34 9.03 -7.98
CA VAL A 16 11.66 9.91 -6.82
C VAL A 16 11.75 11.38 -7.24
N VAL A 17 12.39 11.68 -8.37
CA VAL A 17 12.56 13.06 -8.87
C VAL A 17 11.22 13.81 -9.03
N PRO A 18 10.22 13.30 -9.77
CA PRO A 18 8.93 13.96 -9.92
C PRO A 18 8.15 13.99 -8.60
N ALA A 19 8.29 12.98 -7.74
CA ALA A 19 7.67 13.01 -6.41
C ALA A 19 8.19 14.21 -5.59
N LEU A 20 9.50 14.44 -5.57
CA LEU A 20 10.11 15.58 -4.89
C LEU A 20 9.68 16.93 -5.49
N ALA A 21 9.63 17.01 -6.83
CA ALA A 21 9.34 18.24 -7.57
C ALA A 21 7.86 18.66 -7.51
N ILE A 22 6.92 17.71 -7.56
CA ILE A 22 5.49 17.98 -7.67
C ILE A 22 4.80 18.10 -6.31
N THR A 23 5.27 17.35 -5.31
CA THR A 23 4.65 17.32 -3.97
C THR A 23 4.43 18.71 -3.34
N PRO A 24 5.37 19.69 -3.40
CA PRO A 24 5.13 21.04 -2.87
C PRO A 24 3.89 21.70 -3.46
N ARG A 25 3.69 21.58 -4.78
CA ARG A 25 2.57 22.22 -5.51
C ARG A 25 1.23 21.61 -5.09
N VAL A 26 1.20 20.30 -4.85
CA VAL A 26 0.01 19.58 -4.39
C VAL A 26 -0.39 19.99 -2.96
N LEU A 27 0.59 20.25 -2.10
CA LEU A 27 0.36 20.71 -0.73
C LEU A 27 -0.15 22.16 -0.66
N VAL A 28 0.28 23.04 -1.56
CA VAL A 28 -0.17 24.44 -1.61
C VAL A 28 -1.60 24.57 -2.13
N ARG A 29 -2.05 23.63 -2.98
CA ARG A 29 -3.40 23.67 -3.56
C ARG A 29 -4.46 23.61 -2.47
N ARG A 30 -5.34 24.62 -2.42
CA ARG A 30 -6.48 24.63 -1.47
C ARG A 30 -7.40 23.43 -1.74
N PRO A 31 -8.01 22.83 -0.70
CA PRO A 31 -9.03 21.83 -0.92
C PRO A 31 -10.22 22.48 -1.64
N ASP A 32 -10.77 21.79 -2.63
CA ASP A 32 -12.02 22.22 -3.24
C ASP A 32 -13.13 22.16 -2.18
N PRO A 33 -14.10 23.09 -2.21
CA PRO A 33 -15.23 23.07 -1.28
C PRO A 33 -15.98 21.73 -1.40
N VAL A 34 -16.30 21.13 -0.25
CA VAL A 34 -17.07 19.89 -0.20
C VAL A 34 -18.50 20.19 -0.64
N GLY A 35 -18.91 19.66 -1.79
CA GLY A 35 -20.28 19.80 -2.28
C GLY A 35 -21.30 19.10 -1.37
N ALA A 36 -22.56 19.52 -1.45
CA ALA A 36 -23.66 18.89 -0.71
C ALA A 36 -23.75 17.38 -1.02
N ALA A 37 -23.95 16.58 0.03
CA ALA A 37 -23.91 15.13 -0.04
C ALA A 37 -25.21 14.53 -0.59
N ASP A 38 -25.40 14.60 -1.92
CA ASP A 38 -26.65 14.14 -2.55
C ASP A 38 -26.61 12.72 -3.13
N ARG A 39 -25.48 12.01 -3.07
CA ARG A 39 -25.40 10.61 -3.54
C ARG A 39 -24.57 9.72 -2.62
N ARG A 40 -24.98 8.45 -2.50
CA ARG A 40 -24.17 7.38 -1.88
C ARG A 40 -22.94 7.14 -2.75
N VAL A 41 -21.79 7.64 -2.31
CA VAL A 41 -20.50 7.44 -2.99
C VAL A 41 -19.74 6.34 -2.27
N PHE A 42 -19.32 5.33 -3.03
CA PHE A 42 -18.50 4.25 -2.49
C PHE A 42 -17.12 4.77 -2.09
N SER A 43 -16.68 4.42 -0.87
CA SER A 43 -15.35 4.76 -0.39
C SER A 43 -14.27 3.96 -1.14
N PRO A 44 -13.01 4.44 -1.18
CA PRO A 44 -11.87 3.66 -1.68
C PRO A 44 -11.75 2.28 -1.03
N ALA A 45 -12.10 2.15 0.26
CA ALA A 45 -12.08 0.86 0.96
C ALA A 45 -13.14 -0.12 0.42
N ALA A 46 -14.33 0.36 0.08
CA ALA A 46 -15.37 -0.47 -0.52
C ALA A 46 -14.97 -0.94 -1.93
N TRP A 47 -14.37 -0.05 -2.73
CA TRP A 47 -13.81 -0.43 -4.03
C TRP A 47 -12.64 -1.40 -3.91
N LEU A 48 -11.77 -1.23 -2.90
CA LEU A 48 -10.69 -2.17 -2.62
C LEU A 48 -11.24 -3.55 -2.28
N ALA A 49 -12.29 -3.63 -1.46
CA ALA A 49 -12.96 -4.89 -1.15
C ALA A 49 -13.58 -5.53 -2.40
N LEU A 50 -14.22 -4.73 -3.27
CA LEU A 50 -14.75 -5.22 -4.54
C LEU A 50 -13.65 -5.78 -5.45
N VAL A 51 -12.56 -5.04 -5.66
CA VAL A 51 -11.42 -5.49 -6.48
C VAL A 51 -10.78 -6.74 -5.88
N THR A 52 -10.66 -6.81 -4.56
CA THR A 52 -10.16 -8.02 -3.86
C THR A 52 -11.08 -9.21 -4.11
N GLY A 53 -12.41 -9.02 -4.05
CA GLY A 53 -13.39 -10.05 -4.40
C GLY A 53 -13.25 -10.52 -5.85
N LEU A 54 -13.08 -9.59 -6.79
CA LEU A 54 -12.86 -9.91 -8.21
C LEU A 54 -11.55 -10.70 -8.43
N ILE A 55 -10.49 -10.38 -7.69
CA ILE A 55 -9.23 -11.14 -7.70
C ILE A 55 -9.50 -12.59 -7.25
N TYR A 56 -10.21 -12.81 -6.14
CA TYR A 56 -10.53 -14.18 -5.69
C TYR A 56 -11.47 -14.92 -6.64
N VAL A 57 -12.43 -14.23 -7.25
CA VAL A 57 -13.27 -14.82 -8.30
C VAL A 57 -12.40 -15.28 -9.47
N ASN A 58 -11.46 -14.45 -9.92
CA ASN A 58 -10.52 -14.85 -10.97
C ASN A 58 -9.73 -16.11 -10.57
N GLN A 59 -9.32 -16.22 -9.31
CA GLN A 59 -8.57 -17.38 -8.82
C GLN A 59 -9.38 -18.67 -8.77
N VAL A 60 -10.65 -18.59 -8.39
CA VAL A 60 -11.58 -19.71 -8.47
C VAL A 60 -11.74 -20.14 -9.93
N LEU A 61 -11.96 -19.19 -10.85
CA LEU A 61 -12.13 -19.49 -12.28
C LEU A 61 -10.85 -20.04 -12.91
N PHE A 62 -9.67 -19.56 -12.51
CA PHE A 62 -8.39 -20.13 -12.91
C PHE A 62 -8.22 -21.56 -12.41
N THR A 63 -8.55 -21.84 -11.14
CA THR A 63 -8.45 -23.20 -10.61
C THR A 63 -9.36 -24.16 -11.39
N VAL A 64 -10.60 -23.74 -11.68
CA VAL A 64 -11.54 -24.49 -12.54
C VAL A 64 -10.96 -24.72 -13.94
N TYR A 65 -10.38 -23.69 -14.55
CA TYR A 65 -9.75 -23.79 -15.88
C TYR A 65 -8.64 -24.85 -15.89
N VAL A 66 -7.71 -24.81 -14.92
CA VAL A 66 -6.60 -25.76 -14.85
C VAL A 66 -7.10 -27.17 -14.58
N LEU A 67 -8.08 -27.34 -13.68
CA LEU A 67 -8.69 -28.65 -13.41
C LEU A 67 -9.37 -29.27 -14.64
N ARG A 68 -9.98 -28.45 -15.52
CA ARG A 68 -10.78 -28.94 -16.65
C ARG A 68 -10.06 -29.00 -17.98
N VAL A 69 -9.05 -28.16 -18.19
CA VAL A 69 -8.36 -28.02 -19.49
C VAL A 69 -6.95 -28.58 -19.43
N HIS A 70 -6.33 -28.63 -18.24
CA HIS A 70 -4.96 -29.10 -18.04
C HIS A 70 -4.88 -30.21 -16.98
N ASP A 71 -5.98 -30.89 -16.70
CA ASP A 71 -6.07 -32.01 -15.74
C ASP A 71 -5.49 -31.71 -14.34
N GLY A 72 -5.57 -30.45 -13.93
CA GLY A 72 -5.05 -29.98 -12.65
C GLY A 72 -3.54 -29.67 -12.63
N ASP A 73 -2.84 -29.78 -13.76
CA ASP A 73 -1.42 -29.47 -13.88
C ASP A 73 -1.18 -28.03 -14.38
N PRO A 74 -0.65 -27.11 -13.55
CA PRO A 74 -0.33 -25.76 -13.97
C PRO A 74 1.03 -25.66 -14.72
N SER A 75 1.74 -26.76 -14.98
CA SER A 75 3.10 -26.74 -15.57
C SER A 75 3.21 -26.02 -16.91
N PHE A 76 2.13 -25.95 -17.69
CA PHE A 76 2.07 -25.23 -18.96
C PHE A 76 2.41 -23.74 -18.82
N VAL A 77 2.12 -23.13 -17.65
CA VAL A 77 2.42 -21.73 -17.32
C VAL A 77 3.44 -21.61 -16.20
N ALA A 78 3.39 -22.48 -15.19
CA ALA A 78 4.26 -22.40 -14.00
C ALA A 78 5.75 -22.53 -14.33
N ARG A 79 6.12 -23.27 -15.37
CA ARG A 79 7.52 -23.46 -15.80
C ARG A 79 8.26 -22.18 -16.18
N TYR A 80 7.54 -21.08 -16.44
CA TYR A 80 8.11 -19.78 -16.77
C TYR A 80 8.31 -18.87 -15.55
N LEU A 81 7.86 -19.31 -14.37
CA LEU A 81 7.81 -18.49 -13.15
C LEU A 81 8.63 -19.13 -12.02
N PRO A 82 9.09 -18.32 -11.05
CA PRO A 82 9.80 -18.84 -9.88
C PRO A 82 8.95 -19.83 -9.08
N ALA A 83 9.61 -20.72 -8.34
CA ALA A 83 8.93 -21.65 -7.44
C ALA A 83 8.03 -20.92 -6.43
N GLY A 84 6.92 -21.56 -6.05
CA GLY A 84 5.96 -21.02 -5.08
C GLY A 84 4.77 -20.28 -5.70
N TRP A 85 4.57 -20.36 -7.01
CA TRP A 85 3.36 -19.95 -7.73
C TRP A 85 2.48 -21.17 -8.04
N PHE A 86 1.18 -20.94 -8.23
CA PHE A 86 0.20 -21.94 -8.68
C PHE A 86 -0.01 -23.14 -7.74
N ASP A 87 0.03 -22.92 -6.43
CA ASP A 87 -0.40 -23.90 -5.44
C ASP A 87 -1.93 -24.01 -5.44
N LEU A 88 -2.46 -24.85 -6.32
CA LEU A 88 -3.90 -24.99 -6.57
C LEU A 88 -4.62 -25.66 -5.41
N ALA A 89 -5.85 -25.21 -5.13
CA ALA A 89 -6.78 -25.90 -4.23
C ALA A 89 -7.46 -27.10 -4.94
N SER A 90 -6.67 -27.97 -5.59
CA SER A 90 -7.15 -29.02 -6.50
C SER A 90 -7.96 -30.14 -5.82
N ALA A 91 -7.73 -30.35 -4.52
CA ALA A 91 -8.47 -31.31 -3.71
C ALA A 91 -9.74 -30.74 -3.07
N HIS A 92 -10.01 -29.43 -3.19
CA HIS A 92 -11.14 -28.80 -2.51
C HIS A 92 -12.48 -29.24 -3.14
N PRO A 93 -13.41 -29.84 -2.38
CA PRO A 93 -14.60 -30.50 -2.93
C PRO A 93 -15.50 -29.55 -3.71
N VAL A 94 -15.70 -28.32 -3.22
CA VAL A 94 -16.52 -27.32 -3.91
C VAL A 94 -15.90 -26.87 -5.24
N LEU A 95 -14.58 -26.81 -5.34
CA LEU A 95 -13.91 -26.39 -6.58
C LEU A 95 -13.93 -27.50 -7.61
N ARG A 96 -13.85 -28.76 -7.17
CA ARG A 96 -14.04 -29.93 -8.03
C ARG A 96 -15.47 -30.02 -8.56
N ASP A 97 -16.46 -29.88 -7.69
CA ASP A 97 -17.87 -29.87 -8.09
C ASP A 97 -18.17 -28.73 -9.08
N LEU A 98 -17.68 -27.51 -8.79
CA LEU A 98 -17.81 -26.38 -9.71
C LEU A 98 -17.12 -26.65 -11.05
N ALA A 99 -15.95 -27.27 -11.03
CA ALA A 99 -15.20 -27.59 -12.24
C ALA A 99 -15.92 -28.63 -13.10
N GLU A 100 -16.44 -29.70 -12.49
CA GLU A 100 -17.19 -30.77 -13.15
C GLU A 100 -18.42 -30.23 -13.89
N HIS A 101 -19.12 -29.26 -13.29
CA HIS A 101 -20.35 -28.68 -13.84
C HIS A 101 -20.14 -27.43 -14.70
N PHE A 102 -18.90 -26.93 -14.86
CA PHE A 102 -18.67 -25.72 -15.64
C PHE A 102 -18.84 -26.00 -17.15
N PRO A 103 -19.81 -25.37 -17.85
CA PRO A 103 -20.25 -25.82 -19.17
C PRO A 103 -19.25 -25.54 -20.30
N ALA A 104 -18.40 -24.51 -20.15
CA ALA A 104 -17.48 -24.07 -21.19
C ALA A 104 -16.11 -23.67 -20.60
N PRO A 105 -15.34 -24.63 -20.06
CA PRO A 105 -14.09 -24.34 -19.35
C PRO A 105 -13.05 -23.64 -20.24
N GLY A 106 -13.04 -23.90 -21.54
CA GLY A 106 -12.13 -23.22 -22.48
C GLY A 106 -12.30 -21.69 -22.52
N LEU A 107 -13.49 -21.16 -22.20
CA LEU A 107 -13.72 -19.71 -22.15
C LEU A 107 -13.06 -19.05 -20.93
N LEU A 108 -12.60 -19.84 -19.96
CA LEU A 108 -11.90 -19.35 -18.77
C LEU A 108 -10.41 -19.09 -19.02
N ALA A 109 -9.87 -19.37 -20.20
CA ALA A 109 -8.46 -19.12 -20.49
C ALA A 109 -7.98 -17.70 -20.06
N PRO A 110 -8.74 -16.61 -20.25
CA PRO A 110 -8.34 -15.27 -19.79
C PRO A 110 -8.07 -15.14 -18.29
N SER A 111 -8.56 -16.05 -17.43
CA SER A 111 -8.26 -16.01 -16.00
C SER A 111 -6.79 -16.33 -15.70
N VAL A 112 -6.08 -16.95 -16.65
CA VAL A 112 -4.63 -17.18 -16.61
C VAL A 112 -3.90 -15.87 -16.88
N LEU A 113 -3.39 -15.24 -15.82
CA LEU A 113 -2.54 -14.04 -15.78
C LEU A 113 -3.21 -12.74 -16.25
N ARG A 114 -4.02 -12.77 -17.31
CA ARG A 114 -4.56 -11.58 -18.01
C ARG A 114 -5.55 -10.77 -17.19
N ILE A 115 -6.57 -11.40 -16.61
CA ILE A 115 -7.52 -10.68 -15.74
C ILE A 115 -6.80 -10.11 -14.51
N GLN A 116 -5.84 -10.85 -13.95
CA GLN A 116 -5.06 -10.36 -12.83
C GLN A 116 -4.16 -9.17 -13.20
N ALA A 117 -3.52 -9.21 -14.39
CA ALA A 117 -2.71 -8.12 -14.91
C ALA A 117 -3.51 -6.80 -14.98
N PHE A 118 -4.83 -6.87 -15.24
CA PHE A 118 -5.72 -5.71 -15.15
C PHE A 118 -5.97 -5.25 -13.71
N LEU A 119 -6.23 -6.19 -12.79
CA LEU A 119 -6.72 -5.93 -11.43
C LEU A 119 -5.63 -5.55 -10.41
N GLU A 120 -4.36 -5.88 -10.65
CA GLU A 120 -3.27 -5.59 -9.72
C GLU A 120 -3.06 -4.09 -9.47
N LEU A 121 -3.07 -3.28 -10.54
CA LEU A 121 -2.89 -1.85 -10.42
C LEU A 121 -4.00 -1.16 -9.60
N PRO A 122 -5.30 -1.37 -9.87
CA PRO A 122 -6.36 -0.81 -9.04
C PRO A 122 -6.28 -1.35 -7.61
N PHE A 123 -5.93 -2.61 -7.39
CA PHE A 123 -5.74 -3.16 -6.03
C PHE A 123 -4.68 -2.37 -5.23
N VAL A 124 -3.50 -2.15 -5.80
CA VAL A 124 -2.41 -1.43 -5.11
C VAL A 124 -2.75 0.05 -4.93
N LEU A 125 -3.28 0.73 -5.95
CA LEU A 125 -3.62 2.15 -5.85
C LEU A 125 -4.81 2.41 -4.92
N LEU A 126 -5.83 1.53 -4.89
CA LEU A 126 -6.94 1.61 -3.94
C LEU A 126 -6.48 1.33 -2.50
N SER A 127 -5.51 0.43 -2.29
CA SER A 127 -4.89 0.21 -0.98
C SER A 127 -4.23 1.50 -0.48
N PHE A 128 -3.45 2.16 -1.32
CA PHE A 128 -2.83 3.45 -0.99
C PHE A 128 -3.87 4.55 -0.74
N ALA A 129 -4.85 4.68 -1.62
CA ALA A 129 -5.93 5.66 -1.50
C ALA A 129 -6.74 5.47 -0.22
N THR A 130 -6.99 4.23 0.18
CA THR A 130 -7.68 3.87 1.43
C THR A 130 -6.89 4.34 2.65
N VAL A 131 -5.58 4.05 2.68
CA VAL A 131 -4.68 4.49 3.75
C VAL A 131 -4.63 6.02 3.86
N VAL A 132 -4.41 6.71 2.74
CA VAL A 132 -4.35 8.18 2.73
C VAL A 132 -5.66 8.76 3.20
N ARG A 133 -6.81 8.24 2.72
CA ARG A 133 -8.13 8.72 3.13
C ARG A 133 -8.39 8.51 4.63
N TRP A 134 -7.94 7.40 5.21
CA TRP A 134 -8.05 7.17 6.66
C TRP A 134 -7.22 8.16 7.49
N LEU A 135 -6.10 8.64 6.94
CA LEU A 135 -5.26 9.64 7.57
C LEU A 135 -5.84 11.05 7.40
N ASP A 136 -6.17 11.41 6.16
CA ASP A 136 -6.63 12.73 5.75
C ASP A 136 -7.37 12.64 4.39
N ALA A 137 -8.68 12.93 4.42
CA ALA A 137 -9.54 12.90 3.24
C ALA A 137 -9.20 14.01 2.22
N ASP A 138 -8.78 15.20 2.68
CA ASP A 138 -8.31 16.27 1.79
C ASP A 138 -7.01 15.89 1.10
N LEU A 139 -6.09 15.24 1.82
CA LEU A 139 -4.85 14.74 1.24
C LEU A 139 -5.13 13.71 0.14
N TYR A 140 -6.04 12.77 0.39
CA TYR A 140 -6.50 11.80 -0.60
C TYR A 140 -7.02 12.50 -1.86
N ARG A 141 -7.94 13.47 -1.71
CA ARG A 141 -8.50 14.23 -2.84
C ARG A 141 -7.42 14.98 -3.62
N ARG A 142 -6.47 15.61 -2.94
CA ARG A 142 -5.36 16.34 -3.57
C ARG A 142 -4.45 15.41 -4.36
N ILE A 143 -4.07 14.25 -3.81
CA ILE A 143 -3.26 13.26 -4.52
C ILE A 143 -4.00 12.76 -5.75
N ALA A 144 -5.23 12.28 -5.56
CA ALA A 144 -6.02 11.65 -6.61
C ALA A 144 -6.44 12.62 -7.74
N ARG A 145 -6.44 13.94 -7.49
CA ARG A 145 -6.78 14.99 -8.47
C ARG A 145 -5.56 15.81 -8.91
N SER A 146 -4.36 15.25 -8.75
CA SER A 146 -3.11 15.86 -9.19
C SER A 146 -2.36 14.97 -10.19
N ALA A 147 -1.28 15.50 -10.76
CA ALA A 147 -0.37 14.75 -11.60
C ALA A 147 0.33 13.58 -10.88
N LEU A 148 0.31 13.53 -9.53
CA LEU A 148 0.91 12.42 -8.79
C LEU A 148 0.24 11.08 -9.13
N LEU A 149 -1.08 11.06 -9.33
CA LEU A 149 -1.84 9.85 -9.62
C LEU A 149 -1.47 9.19 -10.97
N PRO A 150 -1.53 9.89 -12.12
CA PRO A 150 -1.10 9.30 -13.38
C PRO A 150 0.39 8.96 -13.38
N LEU A 151 1.25 9.73 -12.70
CA LEU A 151 2.68 9.40 -12.59
C LEU A 151 2.94 8.14 -11.77
N ALA A 152 2.22 7.94 -10.64
CA ALA A 152 2.27 6.71 -9.88
C ALA A 152 1.75 5.52 -10.70
N SER A 153 0.66 5.71 -11.45
CA SER A 153 0.12 4.71 -12.38
C SER A 153 1.17 4.26 -13.40
N VAL A 154 1.81 5.21 -14.08
CA VAL A 154 2.88 4.94 -15.06
C VAL A 154 4.07 4.24 -14.38
N SER A 155 4.59 4.79 -13.27
CA SER A 155 5.71 4.20 -12.51
C SER A 155 5.44 2.74 -12.16
N TYR A 156 4.24 2.45 -11.64
CA TYR A 156 3.88 1.11 -11.18
C TYR A 156 3.73 0.15 -12.35
N THR A 157 3.03 0.56 -13.40
CA THR A 157 2.86 -0.23 -14.62
C THR A 157 4.20 -0.51 -15.30
N THR A 158 5.11 0.47 -15.37
CA THR A 158 6.44 0.25 -15.94
C THR A 158 7.20 -0.84 -15.18
N VAL A 159 7.20 -0.81 -13.85
CA VAL A 159 7.86 -1.85 -13.04
C VAL A 159 7.23 -3.21 -13.24
N PHE A 160 5.90 -3.30 -13.24
CA PHE A 160 5.21 -4.56 -13.53
C PHE A 160 5.58 -5.11 -14.90
N CYS A 161 5.53 -4.29 -15.95
CA CYS A 161 5.87 -4.71 -17.31
C CYS A 161 7.35 -5.13 -17.43
N LEU A 162 8.28 -4.48 -16.72
CA LEU A 162 9.69 -4.87 -16.71
C LEU A 162 9.89 -6.26 -16.10
N VAL A 163 9.24 -6.52 -14.96
CA VAL A 163 9.31 -7.83 -14.28
C VAL A 163 8.64 -8.91 -15.12
N GLU A 164 7.52 -8.61 -15.76
CA GLU A 164 6.81 -9.55 -16.63
C GLU A 164 7.57 -9.86 -17.91
N TRP A 165 8.37 -8.91 -18.39
CA TRP A 165 9.27 -9.12 -19.51
C TRP A 165 10.49 -9.98 -19.14
N ASP A 166 10.98 -9.83 -17.90
CA ASP A 166 12.05 -10.66 -17.34
C ASP A 166 11.57 -12.11 -17.09
N LEU A 167 10.35 -12.24 -16.57
CA LEU A 167 9.65 -13.50 -16.32
C LEU A 167 8.74 -13.89 -17.49
N ARG A 168 9.30 -13.83 -18.70
CA ARG A 168 8.51 -13.94 -19.93
C ARG A 168 7.79 -15.30 -20.03
N ASN A 169 6.49 -15.22 -20.25
CA ASN A 169 5.59 -16.35 -20.42
C ASN A 169 4.76 -16.16 -21.72
N PRO A 170 3.95 -17.16 -22.15
CA PRO A 170 3.19 -17.08 -23.40
C PRO A 170 2.20 -15.91 -23.48
N TYR A 171 1.80 -15.34 -22.35
CA TYR A 171 0.81 -14.26 -22.24
C TYR A 171 1.42 -12.87 -22.00
N THR A 172 2.75 -12.76 -21.85
CA THR A 172 3.43 -11.49 -21.50
C THR A 172 3.01 -10.30 -22.38
N VAL A 173 2.82 -10.51 -23.69
CA VAL A 173 2.41 -9.42 -24.59
C VAL A 173 1.00 -8.93 -24.26
N ASP A 174 0.06 -9.86 -24.05
CA ASP A 174 -1.31 -9.54 -23.66
C ASP A 174 -1.33 -8.83 -22.31
N ASP A 175 -0.59 -9.36 -21.33
CA ASP A 175 -0.50 -8.80 -19.98
C ASP A 175 0.02 -7.36 -19.99
N VAL A 176 1.06 -7.07 -20.77
CA VAL A 176 1.60 -5.70 -20.93
C VAL A 176 0.57 -4.76 -21.54
N VAL A 177 -0.17 -5.20 -22.57
CA VAL A 177 -1.23 -4.40 -23.20
C VAL A 177 -2.36 -4.13 -22.21
N ILE A 178 -2.80 -5.17 -21.48
CA ILE A 178 -3.86 -5.07 -20.47
C ILE A 178 -3.44 -4.13 -19.33
N ARG A 179 -2.19 -4.22 -18.86
CA ARG A 179 -1.64 -3.30 -17.85
C ARG A 179 -1.60 -1.86 -18.35
N ALA A 180 -1.26 -1.63 -19.62
CA ALA A 180 -1.31 -0.29 -20.21
C ALA A 180 -2.75 0.27 -20.22
N VAL A 181 -3.75 -0.56 -20.54
CA VAL A 181 -5.17 -0.17 -20.43
C VAL A 181 -5.53 0.13 -18.97
N SER A 182 -5.15 -0.74 -18.03
CA SER A 182 -5.38 -0.51 -16.60
C SER A 182 -4.71 0.77 -16.09
N ALA A 183 -3.52 1.10 -16.62
CA ALA A 183 -2.77 2.31 -16.28
C ALA A 183 -3.48 3.61 -16.69
N VAL A 184 -4.38 3.54 -17.67
CA VAL A 184 -5.22 4.67 -18.11
C VAL A 184 -6.54 4.67 -17.34
N VAL A 185 -7.22 3.53 -17.26
CA VAL A 185 -8.57 3.43 -16.67
C VAL A 185 -8.54 3.68 -15.16
N THR A 186 -7.58 3.09 -14.45
CA THR A 186 -7.48 3.16 -12.98
C THR A 186 -7.35 4.59 -12.46
N PRO A 187 -6.41 5.44 -12.93
CA PRO A 187 -6.30 6.80 -12.42
C PRO A 187 -7.53 7.66 -12.76
N LEU A 188 -8.19 7.45 -13.91
CA LEU A 188 -9.44 8.15 -14.25
C LEU A 188 -10.56 7.78 -13.27
N LEU A 189 -10.71 6.49 -12.96
CA LEU A 189 -11.68 6.01 -11.99
C LEU A 189 -11.41 6.60 -10.60
N LEU A 190 -10.16 6.54 -10.13
CA LEU A 190 -9.77 7.06 -8.82
C LEU A 190 -9.93 8.59 -8.71
N ALA A 191 -9.59 9.33 -9.76
CA ALA A 191 -9.83 10.78 -9.82
C ALA A 191 -11.33 11.12 -9.77
N SER A 192 -12.15 10.35 -10.50
CA SER A 192 -13.62 10.48 -10.48
C SER A 192 -14.21 10.17 -9.11
N MET A 193 -13.73 9.11 -8.44
CA MET A 193 -14.11 8.77 -7.07
C MET A 193 -13.75 9.89 -6.09
N ALA A 194 -12.53 10.43 -6.21
CA ALA A 194 -12.06 11.53 -5.38
C ALA A 194 -12.84 12.84 -5.61
N ALA A 195 -13.29 13.09 -6.83
CA ALA A 195 -14.13 14.25 -7.14
C ALA A 195 -15.52 14.17 -6.51
N ARG A 196 -16.04 12.95 -6.30
CA ARG A 196 -17.34 12.70 -5.65
C ARG A 196 -17.22 12.50 -4.14
N ASP A 197 -16.02 12.54 -3.59
CA ASP A 197 -15.81 12.27 -2.19
C ASP A 197 -16.29 13.43 -1.29
N THR A 198 -17.27 13.14 -0.44
CA THR A 198 -17.83 14.07 0.55
C THR A 198 -17.33 13.82 1.97
N GLY A 199 -16.37 12.91 2.15
CA GLY A 199 -15.83 12.57 3.46
C GLY A 199 -15.18 13.77 4.16
N THR A 200 -15.56 13.99 5.43
CA THR A 200 -14.95 15.02 6.27
C THR A 200 -13.55 14.59 6.74
N THR A 201 -12.63 15.55 6.75
CA THR A 201 -11.26 15.31 7.19
C THR A 201 -11.21 15.14 8.71
N ARG A 202 -10.77 13.97 9.17
CA ARG A 202 -10.47 13.69 10.58
C ARG A 202 -9.05 13.16 10.70
N VAL A 203 -8.11 14.07 10.98
CA VAL A 203 -6.70 13.72 11.15
C VAL A 203 -6.48 13.10 12.53
N PRO A 204 -5.89 11.90 12.63
CA PRO A 204 -5.57 11.28 13.92
C PRO A 204 -4.45 12.06 14.60
N ALA A 205 -4.80 13.00 15.47
CA ALA A 205 -3.84 13.91 16.10
C ALA A 205 -3.46 13.54 17.55
N SER A 206 -4.11 12.53 18.12
CA SER A 206 -3.89 12.05 19.50
C SER A 206 -3.14 10.71 19.52
N VAL A 207 -2.51 10.36 20.65
CA VAL A 207 -1.83 9.06 20.82
C VAL A 207 -2.77 7.89 20.48
N PRO A 208 -3.99 7.78 21.03
CA PRO A 208 -4.88 6.68 20.69
C PRO A 208 -5.29 6.72 19.20
N GLY A 209 -5.49 7.92 18.64
CA GLY A 209 -5.84 8.09 17.22
C GLY A 209 -4.74 7.57 16.29
N LEU A 210 -3.49 7.91 16.57
CA LEU A 210 -2.33 7.45 15.80
C LEU A 210 -2.08 5.95 15.98
N LEU A 211 -2.23 5.41 17.19
CA LEU A 211 -2.12 3.97 17.42
C LEU A 211 -3.21 3.18 16.68
N VAL A 212 -4.46 3.68 16.69
CA VAL A 212 -5.56 3.09 15.92
C VAL A 212 -5.30 3.18 14.42
N PHE A 213 -4.75 4.29 13.95
CA PHE A 213 -4.34 4.44 12.56
C PHE A 213 -3.24 3.43 12.19
N THR A 214 -2.15 3.35 12.97
CA THR A 214 -1.05 2.39 12.77
C THR A 214 -1.55 0.94 12.81
N GLY A 215 -2.42 0.60 13.76
CA GLY A 215 -3.06 -0.72 13.80
C GLY A 215 -3.89 -1.00 12.55
N SER A 216 -4.62 0.00 12.03
CA SER A 216 -5.39 -0.13 10.78
C SER A 216 -4.46 -0.39 9.58
N LEU A 217 -3.28 0.25 9.55
CA LEU A 217 -2.26 0.00 8.51
C LEU A 217 -1.71 -1.42 8.61
N GLY A 218 -1.37 -1.87 9.82
CA GLY A 218 -0.89 -3.23 10.06
C GLY A 218 -1.91 -4.28 9.64
N ALA A 219 -3.17 -4.10 10.03
CA ALA A 219 -4.26 -5.01 9.68
C ALA A 219 -4.53 -5.04 8.17
N LEU A 220 -4.59 -3.87 7.51
CA LEU A 220 -4.74 -3.81 6.05
C LEU A 220 -3.53 -4.43 5.34
N GLY A 221 -2.31 -4.15 5.82
CA GLY A 221 -1.07 -4.73 5.28
C GLY A 221 -1.08 -6.26 5.37
N ALA A 222 -1.51 -6.82 6.50
CA ALA A 222 -1.65 -8.27 6.66
C ALA A 222 -2.67 -8.86 5.68
N LEU A 223 -3.83 -8.22 5.49
CA LEU A 223 -4.82 -8.63 4.49
C LEU A 223 -4.25 -8.57 3.07
N VAL A 224 -3.52 -7.51 2.72
CA VAL A 224 -2.85 -7.39 1.41
C VAL A 224 -1.83 -8.50 1.21
N LEU A 225 -1.06 -8.87 2.23
CA LEU A 225 -0.11 -9.98 2.15
C LEU A 225 -0.80 -11.34 2.00
N VAL A 226 -1.95 -11.55 2.65
CA VAL A 226 -2.76 -12.76 2.42
C VAL A 226 -3.24 -12.80 0.97
N VAL A 227 -3.86 -11.73 0.47
CA VAL A 227 -4.31 -11.65 -0.93
C VAL A 227 -3.16 -11.85 -1.89
N TYR A 228 -1.98 -11.30 -1.59
CA TYR A 228 -0.79 -11.50 -2.38
C TYR A 228 -0.39 -12.97 -2.44
N ASP A 229 -0.23 -13.62 -1.28
CA ASP A 229 0.20 -15.02 -1.19
C ASP A 229 -0.82 -15.98 -1.81
N THR A 230 -2.10 -15.87 -1.45
CA THR A 230 -3.12 -16.85 -1.82
C THR A 230 -3.74 -16.59 -3.19
N ALA A 231 -3.82 -15.32 -3.61
CA ALA A 231 -4.54 -14.96 -4.82
C ALA A 231 -3.63 -14.39 -5.89
N LEU A 232 -2.78 -13.40 -5.61
CA LEU A 232 -1.94 -12.81 -6.67
C LEU A 232 -0.79 -13.75 -7.12
N LEU A 233 -0.46 -14.79 -6.35
CA LEU A 233 0.47 -15.83 -6.79
C LEU A 233 -0.24 -17.10 -7.27
N TYR A 234 -1.56 -17.06 -7.44
CA TYR A 234 -2.39 -18.22 -7.80
C TYR A 234 -2.29 -19.41 -6.83
N ASN A 235 -2.03 -19.15 -5.54
CA ASN A 235 -1.86 -20.19 -4.51
C ASN A 235 -3.12 -20.38 -3.66
N LEU A 236 -4.27 -20.63 -4.30
CA LEU A 236 -5.53 -20.77 -3.57
C LEU A 236 -5.50 -21.95 -2.57
N GLY A 237 -4.65 -22.95 -2.80
CA GLY A 237 -4.42 -24.07 -1.89
C GLY A 237 -3.89 -23.67 -0.51
N ARG A 238 -3.29 -22.47 -0.38
CA ARG A 238 -2.80 -21.93 0.90
C ARG A 238 -3.87 -21.16 1.68
N LEU A 239 -5.09 -21.04 1.15
CA LEU A 239 -6.11 -20.21 1.76
C LEU A 239 -6.44 -20.66 3.18
N ASP A 240 -6.55 -21.95 3.44
CA ASP A 240 -6.89 -22.50 4.76
C ASP A 240 -5.83 -22.13 5.82
N ASP A 241 -4.54 -22.20 5.45
CA ASP A 241 -3.43 -21.80 6.34
C ASP A 241 -3.44 -20.29 6.64
N ARG A 242 -3.93 -19.48 5.70
CA ARG A 242 -3.96 -18.01 5.82
C ARG A 242 -5.27 -17.45 6.35
N LEU A 243 -6.34 -18.24 6.32
CA LEU A 243 -7.68 -17.81 6.70
C LEU A 243 -7.74 -17.31 8.16
N PRO A 244 -7.12 -17.96 9.16
CA PRO A 244 -7.12 -17.44 10.53
C PRO A 244 -6.49 -16.04 10.64
N LEU A 245 -5.37 -15.81 9.94
CA LEU A 245 -4.73 -14.51 9.89
C LEU A 245 -5.61 -13.47 9.19
N ALA A 246 -6.24 -13.84 8.07
CA ALA A 246 -7.13 -12.97 7.32
C ALA A 246 -8.35 -12.54 8.17
N LEU A 247 -8.99 -13.48 8.85
CA LEU A 247 -10.13 -13.22 9.72
C LEU A 247 -9.73 -12.35 10.92
N ALA A 248 -8.60 -12.64 11.57
CA ALA A 248 -8.09 -11.84 12.67
C ALA A 248 -7.76 -10.40 12.23
N ALA A 249 -7.11 -10.24 11.08
CA ALA A 249 -6.79 -8.93 10.52
C ALA A 249 -8.05 -8.15 10.10
N ALA A 250 -9.04 -8.81 9.47
CA ALA A 250 -10.31 -8.20 9.12
C ALA A 250 -11.10 -7.76 10.36
N ALA A 251 -11.19 -8.62 11.39
CA ALA A 251 -11.84 -8.29 12.65
C ALA A 251 -11.13 -7.12 13.37
N ALA A 252 -9.80 -7.16 13.45
CA ALA A 252 -9.02 -6.06 14.00
C ALA A 252 -9.25 -4.75 13.23
N LEU A 253 -9.24 -4.81 11.90
CA LEU A 253 -9.49 -3.63 11.06
C LEU A 253 -10.88 -3.05 11.33
N LEU A 254 -11.92 -3.88 11.39
CA LEU A 254 -13.30 -3.45 11.69
C LEU A 254 -13.38 -2.76 13.06
N VAL A 255 -12.81 -3.38 14.11
CA VAL A 255 -12.80 -2.82 15.47
C VAL A 255 -12.04 -1.50 15.52
N LEU A 256 -10.86 -1.44 14.91
CA LEU A 256 -10.03 -0.23 14.86
C LEU A 256 -10.74 0.89 14.10
N ARG A 257 -11.42 0.57 12.98
CA ARG A 257 -12.17 1.57 12.23
C ARG A 257 -13.41 2.07 12.97
N ALA A 258 -14.10 1.20 13.68
CA ALA A 258 -15.19 1.60 14.57
C ALA A 258 -14.68 2.52 15.70
N ALA A 259 -13.57 2.15 16.35
CA ALA A 259 -12.97 2.93 17.43
C ALA A 259 -12.51 4.33 16.95
N ALA A 260 -11.89 4.42 15.78
CA ALA A 260 -11.39 5.69 15.23
C ALA A 260 -12.47 6.78 15.12
N SER A 261 -13.73 6.39 14.87
CA SER A 261 -14.85 7.34 14.76
C SER A 261 -15.19 8.05 16.07
N ARG A 262 -14.76 7.48 17.21
CA ARG A 262 -15.09 7.93 18.58
C ARG A 262 -13.94 8.67 19.26
N LEU A 263 -12.76 8.71 18.65
CA LEU A 263 -11.58 9.29 19.28
C LEU A 263 -11.50 10.80 19.09
N PRO A 264 -11.11 11.56 20.13
CA PRO A 264 -10.97 13.01 20.04
C PRO A 264 -9.74 13.41 19.20
N ALA A 265 -9.91 14.47 18.41
CA ALA A 265 -8.84 15.15 17.71
C ALA A 265 -8.19 16.19 18.64
N ARG A 266 -7.21 15.76 19.45
CA ARG A 266 -6.35 16.68 20.22
C ARG A 266 -4.92 16.48 19.80
N SER A 267 -4.30 17.55 19.31
CA SER A 267 -2.89 17.56 18.89
C SER A 267 -2.00 18.15 19.97
N ALA A 268 -0.86 17.51 20.19
CA ALA A 268 0.26 18.08 20.94
C ALA A 268 1.48 18.21 20.00
N PRO A 269 2.47 19.07 20.30
CA PRO A 269 3.48 19.47 19.32
C PRO A 269 4.28 18.30 18.73
N THR A 270 4.73 17.35 19.55
CA THR A 270 5.54 16.22 19.05
C THR A 270 4.70 15.25 18.22
N LEU A 271 3.44 15.01 18.60
CA LEU A 271 2.50 14.21 17.80
C LEU A 271 2.10 14.90 16.50
N SER A 272 1.98 16.23 16.49
CA SER A 272 1.72 17.00 15.27
C SER A 272 2.82 16.81 14.24
N PHE A 273 4.08 16.81 14.67
CA PHE A 273 5.21 16.49 13.81
C PHE A 273 5.07 15.10 13.18
N VAL A 274 4.74 14.07 13.97
CA VAL A 274 4.55 12.69 13.45
C VAL A 274 3.45 12.67 12.37
N VAL A 275 2.31 13.30 12.63
CA VAL A 275 1.21 13.40 11.67
C VAL A 275 1.68 14.07 10.38
N HIS A 276 2.36 15.21 10.47
CA HIS A 276 2.86 15.93 9.30
C HIS A 276 3.92 15.10 8.55
N ALA A 277 4.83 14.45 9.25
CA ALA A 277 5.85 13.59 8.64
C ALA A 277 5.20 12.43 7.87
N VAL A 278 4.21 11.75 8.45
CA VAL A 278 3.48 10.66 7.78
C VAL A 278 2.72 11.17 6.56
N ARG A 279 2.03 12.33 6.65
CA ARG A 279 1.34 12.95 5.50
C ARG A 279 2.29 13.24 4.34
N HIS A 280 3.42 13.86 4.64
CA HIS A 280 4.43 14.19 3.64
C HIS A 280 5.08 12.95 3.06
N TRP A 281 5.35 11.95 3.89
CA TRP A 281 5.96 10.71 3.44
C TRP A 281 5.02 9.95 2.52
N LEU A 282 3.73 9.83 2.83
CA LEU A 282 2.76 9.22 1.92
C LEU A 282 2.69 9.96 0.57
N LEU A 283 2.75 11.29 0.54
CA LEU A 283 2.84 12.04 -0.71
C LEU A 283 4.10 11.71 -1.53
N LEU A 284 5.26 11.77 -0.87
CA LEU A 284 6.56 11.60 -1.51
C LEU A 284 6.83 10.15 -1.93
N PHE A 285 6.31 9.20 -1.17
CA PHE A 285 6.48 7.77 -1.39
C PHE A 285 5.47 7.22 -2.41
N PHE A 286 4.39 7.94 -2.72
CA PHE A 286 3.31 7.45 -3.58
C PHE A 286 3.75 7.07 -5.00
N ILE A 287 4.59 7.86 -5.66
CA ILE A 287 5.08 7.52 -7.02
C ILE A 287 6.17 6.41 -6.97
N PRO A 288 7.17 6.47 -6.07
CA PRO A 288 8.25 5.49 -6.07
C PRO A 288 7.93 4.20 -5.30
N ALA A 289 6.79 4.07 -4.62
CA ALA A 289 6.54 2.97 -3.68
C ALA A 289 6.78 1.58 -4.28
N LEU A 290 6.18 1.31 -5.45
CA LEU A 290 6.31 0.03 -6.12
C LEU A 290 7.72 -0.16 -6.70
N ALA A 291 8.29 0.87 -7.33
CA ALA A 291 9.65 0.83 -7.84
C ALA A 291 10.67 0.52 -6.74
N ILE A 292 10.53 1.14 -5.57
CA ILE A 292 11.38 0.86 -4.41
C ILE A 292 11.21 -0.59 -3.95
N ARG A 293 9.96 -1.08 -3.82
CA ARG A 293 9.71 -2.48 -3.44
C ARG A 293 10.40 -3.46 -4.39
N TYR A 294 10.21 -3.28 -5.70
CA TYR A 294 10.82 -4.16 -6.69
C TYR A 294 12.33 -3.93 -6.84
N GLY A 295 12.83 -2.72 -6.60
CA GLY A 295 14.26 -2.43 -6.56
C GLY A 295 15.01 -3.18 -5.45
N LEU A 296 14.33 -3.60 -4.38
CA LEU A 296 14.90 -4.47 -3.34
C LEU A 296 15.08 -5.93 -3.81
N LEU A 297 14.32 -6.37 -4.83
CA LEU A 297 14.30 -7.76 -5.30
C LEU A 297 14.98 -7.93 -6.65
N PHE A 298 14.69 -7.05 -7.61
CA PHE A 298 15.15 -7.10 -9.00
C PHE A 298 16.19 -6.02 -9.33
N GLY A 299 16.28 -4.96 -8.52
CA GLY A 299 17.20 -3.84 -8.72
C GLY A 299 18.47 -3.93 -7.85
N THR A 300 19.03 -2.77 -7.53
CA THR A 300 20.11 -2.62 -6.55
C THR A 300 19.51 -2.26 -5.18
N PRO A 301 19.51 -3.16 -4.18
CA PRO A 301 18.81 -2.92 -2.91
C PRO A 301 19.27 -1.66 -2.18
N ARG A 302 20.57 -1.34 -2.24
CA ARG A 302 21.12 -0.12 -1.64
C ARG A 302 20.50 1.14 -2.23
N LEU A 303 20.29 1.19 -3.55
CA LEU A 303 19.67 2.32 -4.23
C LEU A 303 18.20 2.48 -3.82
N ALA A 304 17.44 1.37 -3.80
CA ALA A 304 16.05 1.37 -3.36
C ALA A 304 15.90 1.82 -1.90
N LEU A 305 16.78 1.35 -1.01
CA LEU A 305 16.83 1.79 0.39
C LEU A 305 17.18 3.28 0.50
N SER A 306 18.16 3.77 -0.26
CA SER A 306 18.52 5.19 -0.30
C SER A 306 17.37 6.06 -0.81
N ALA A 307 16.64 5.62 -1.83
CA ALA A 307 15.45 6.30 -2.34
C ALA A 307 14.34 6.38 -1.27
N GLY A 308 14.04 5.26 -0.61
CA GLY A 308 13.10 5.23 0.51
C GLY A 308 13.50 6.16 1.65
N ALA A 309 14.77 6.08 2.08
CA ALA A 309 15.32 6.94 3.13
C ALA A 309 15.27 8.43 2.74
N LEU A 310 15.56 8.78 1.49
CA LEU A 310 15.48 10.16 0.99
C LEU A 310 14.04 10.70 1.08
N THR A 311 13.04 9.93 0.65
CA THR A 311 11.64 10.38 0.76
C THR A 311 11.21 10.59 2.22
N ALA A 312 11.66 9.73 3.14
CA ALA A 312 11.40 9.88 4.58
C ALA A 312 12.12 11.10 5.18
N ALA A 313 13.39 11.31 4.84
CA ALA A 313 14.16 12.46 5.31
C ALA A 313 13.54 13.79 4.84
N VAL A 314 13.17 13.88 3.56
CA VAL A 314 12.50 15.08 3.02
C VAL A 314 11.14 15.30 3.67
N ALA A 315 10.38 14.23 3.97
CA ALA A 315 9.13 14.33 4.70
C ALA A 315 9.32 14.91 6.11
N CYS A 316 10.33 14.42 6.85
CA CYS A 316 10.69 14.94 8.17
C CYS A 316 11.11 16.42 8.11
N VAL A 317 11.93 16.81 7.12
CA VAL A 317 12.35 18.21 6.95
C VAL A 317 11.15 19.12 6.68
N ARG A 318 10.20 18.70 5.84
CA ARG A 318 8.98 19.49 5.58
C ARG A 318 8.08 19.57 6.80
N ALA A 319 7.87 18.45 7.50
CA ALA A 319 7.11 18.43 8.73
C ALA A 319 7.71 19.37 9.79
N ALA A 320 9.04 19.44 9.91
CA ALA A 320 9.72 20.36 10.81
C ALA A 320 9.52 21.83 10.42
N ARG A 321 9.51 22.16 9.12
CA ARG A 321 9.29 23.53 8.61
C ARG A 321 7.87 24.03 8.80
N GLU A 322 6.89 23.13 8.81
CA GLU A 322 5.47 23.47 9.00
C GLU A 322 5.05 23.53 10.46
N MET A 323 5.89 23.05 11.39
CA MET A 323 5.64 23.28 12.81
C MET A 323 5.60 24.78 13.06
N PRO A 324 4.57 25.32 13.74
CA PRO A 324 4.47 26.74 14.03
C PRO A 324 5.64 27.17 14.90
N THR A 325 6.69 27.66 14.25
CA THR A 325 7.74 28.43 14.89
C THR A 325 7.18 29.83 15.04
N GLY A 326 6.49 30.10 16.15
CA GLY A 326 6.13 31.48 16.49
C GLY A 326 7.37 32.36 16.33
N ALA A 327 7.22 33.57 15.79
CA ALA A 327 8.31 34.50 15.47
C ALA A 327 9.22 34.85 16.69
N GLU A 328 8.85 34.40 17.88
CA GLU A 328 9.58 34.56 19.15
C GLU A 328 10.22 33.27 19.69
N GLN A 329 10.25 32.16 18.93
CA GLN A 329 10.81 30.91 19.44
C GLN A 329 12.33 31.00 19.60
N ARG A 330 12.73 31.16 20.87
CA ARG A 330 14.12 31.04 21.33
C ARG A 330 14.76 29.77 20.75
N PRO A 331 16.02 29.81 20.28
CA PRO A 331 16.72 28.66 19.68
C PRO A 331 16.72 27.40 20.56
N ARG A 332 16.60 27.57 21.88
CA ARG A 332 16.44 26.47 22.84
C ARG A 332 15.16 25.64 22.60
N ALA A 333 14.03 26.26 22.26
CA ALA A 333 12.78 25.55 22.02
C ALA A 333 12.86 24.63 20.79
N ALA A 334 13.51 25.10 19.71
CA ALA A 334 13.76 24.31 18.51
C ALA A 334 14.72 23.13 18.80
N LEU A 335 15.78 23.37 19.57
CA LEU A 335 16.70 22.31 20.00
C LEU A 335 15.98 21.24 20.84
N HIS A 336 15.13 21.64 21.80
CA HIS A 336 14.37 20.70 22.61
C HIS A 336 13.36 19.88 21.79
N LEU A 337 12.65 20.49 20.84
CA LEU A 337 11.76 19.76 19.94
C LEU A 337 12.54 18.75 19.08
N THR A 338 13.68 19.18 18.53
CA THR A 338 14.58 18.32 17.75
C THR A 338 15.08 17.14 18.57
N ALA A 339 15.51 17.38 19.81
CA ALA A 339 15.95 16.32 20.71
C ALA A 339 14.82 15.32 21.01
N ARG A 340 13.60 15.79 21.27
CA ARG A 340 12.42 14.94 21.52
C ARG A 340 12.06 14.08 20.32
N ILE A 341 12.04 14.67 19.12
CA ILE A 341 11.84 13.93 17.87
C ILE A 341 12.95 12.89 17.69
N GLY A 342 14.20 13.27 17.94
CA GLY A 342 15.35 12.35 17.91
C GLY A 342 15.16 11.17 18.85
N CYS A 343 14.75 11.40 20.10
CA CYS A 343 14.44 10.33 21.05
C CYS A 343 13.33 9.40 20.54
N ALA A 344 12.25 9.95 19.99
CA ALA A 344 11.15 9.15 19.43
C ALA A 344 11.58 8.31 18.22
N VAL A 345 12.42 8.85 17.34
CA VAL A 345 12.99 8.12 16.19
C VAL A 345 13.91 6.99 16.65
N LEU A 346 14.77 7.24 17.64
CA LEU A 346 15.65 6.21 18.20
C LEU A 346 14.85 5.08 18.87
N ALA A 347 13.83 5.41 19.65
CA ALA A 347 12.92 4.42 20.23
C ALA A 347 12.16 3.64 19.15
N GLY A 348 11.70 4.34 18.11
CA GLY A 348 11.15 3.78 16.88
C GLY A 348 12.08 2.72 16.26
N ALA A 349 13.33 3.10 16.01
CA ALA A 349 14.33 2.23 15.41
C ALA A 349 14.64 1.01 16.28
N ALA A 350 14.69 1.18 17.61
CA ALA A 350 14.84 0.06 18.54
C ALA A 350 13.64 -0.90 18.49
N GLY A 351 12.41 -0.38 18.43
CA GLY A 351 11.19 -1.18 18.24
C GLY A 351 11.20 -1.96 16.92
N ALA A 352 11.60 -1.31 15.82
CA ALA A 352 11.75 -1.96 14.52
C ALA A 352 12.81 -3.08 14.55
N ALA A 353 13.97 -2.81 15.13
CA ALA A 353 15.04 -3.79 15.25
C ALA A 353 14.62 -5.01 16.09
N LEU A 354 13.88 -4.80 17.18
CA LEU A 354 13.31 -5.89 17.96
C LEU A 354 12.30 -6.70 17.14
N ALA A 355 11.39 -6.04 16.42
CA ALA A 355 10.42 -6.70 15.56
C ALA A 355 11.08 -7.55 14.47
N LEU A 356 12.16 -7.06 13.84
CA LEU A 356 12.94 -7.82 12.86
C LEU A 356 13.61 -9.06 13.46
N ARG A 357 14.04 -9.01 14.72
CA ARG A 357 14.67 -10.16 15.41
C ARG A 357 13.67 -11.24 15.78
N VAL A 358 12.44 -10.86 16.14
CA VAL A 358 11.41 -11.83 16.57
C VAL A 358 10.57 -12.36 15.40
N THR A 359 10.53 -11.64 14.28
CA THR A 359 9.78 -12.10 13.10
C THR A 359 10.59 -13.17 12.36
N PRO A 360 9.99 -14.34 12.04
CA PRO A 360 10.68 -15.38 11.30
C PRO A 360 11.23 -14.87 9.95
N PRO A 361 12.45 -15.28 9.55
CA PRO A 361 13.11 -14.79 8.34
C PRO A 361 12.46 -15.28 7.04
N SER A 362 11.49 -16.19 7.11
CA SER A 362 10.84 -16.81 5.95
C SER A 362 9.96 -15.85 5.14
N TYR A 363 9.59 -14.68 5.68
CA TYR A 363 8.76 -13.70 4.97
C TYR A 363 9.27 -12.27 5.16
N LYS A 364 10.05 -11.78 4.18
CA LYS A 364 10.66 -10.43 4.22
C LYS A 364 9.62 -9.32 4.32
N GLU A 365 8.49 -9.48 3.66
CA GLU A 365 7.38 -8.52 3.66
C GLU A 365 6.68 -8.46 5.02
N VAL A 366 6.52 -9.60 5.69
CA VAL A 366 5.95 -9.67 7.04
C VAL A 366 6.92 -9.01 8.02
N ALA A 367 8.22 -9.32 7.92
CA ALA A 367 9.25 -8.68 8.74
C ALA A 367 9.28 -7.16 8.56
N LEU A 368 9.17 -6.67 7.33
CA LEU A 368 9.10 -5.24 7.04
C LEU A 368 7.83 -4.59 7.61
N LEU A 369 6.67 -5.22 7.43
CA LEU A 369 5.40 -4.72 7.98
C LEU A 369 5.43 -4.65 9.51
N SER A 370 5.92 -5.70 10.17
CA SER A 370 6.11 -5.77 11.62
C SER A 370 7.09 -4.69 12.11
N ALA A 371 8.21 -4.51 11.42
CA ALA A 371 9.20 -3.49 11.75
C ALA A 371 8.64 -2.07 11.64
N MET A 372 7.91 -1.77 10.56
CA MET A 372 7.25 -0.47 10.37
C MET A 372 6.15 -0.22 11.41
N GLY A 373 5.35 -1.24 11.73
CA GLY A 373 4.35 -1.17 12.79
C GLY A 373 4.97 -0.87 14.15
N ALA A 374 6.01 -1.63 14.53
CA ALA A 374 6.72 -1.44 15.78
C ALA A 374 7.40 -0.07 15.87
N PHE A 375 8.01 0.41 14.77
CA PHE A 375 8.58 1.75 14.67
C PHE A 375 7.54 2.82 15.01
N LEU A 376 6.38 2.78 14.35
CA LEU A 376 5.35 3.80 14.52
C LEU A 376 4.71 3.73 15.92
N VAL A 377 4.42 2.53 16.43
CA VAL A 377 3.83 2.36 17.77
C VAL A 377 4.75 2.93 18.85
N THR A 378 6.02 2.56 18.82
CA THR A 378 7.00 3.01 19.82
C THR A 378 7.28 4.50 19.71
N ALA A 379 7.47 5.03 18.50
CA ALA A 379 7.66 6.47 18.29
C ALA A 379 6.44 7.28 18.78
N VAL A 380 5.21 6.86 18.46
CA VAL A 380 3.98 7.53 18.91
C VAL A 380 3.83 7.49 20.43
N ALA A 381 4.14 6.36 21.07
CA ALA A 381 4.11 6.23 22.52
C ALA A 381 5.10 7.18 23.20
N VAL A 382 6.35 7.25 22.72
CA VAL A 382 7.37 8.14 23.25
C VAL A 382 7.01 9.61 23.03
N CYS A 383 6.53 10.00 21.85
CA CYS A 383 6.01 11.35 21.60
C CYS A 383 4.91 11.72 22.60
N GLY A 384 3.99 10.79 22.88
CA GLY A 384 2.92 10.97 23.85
C GLY A 384 3.41 11.21 25.28
N LEU A 385 4.42 10.47 25.72
CA LEU A 385 5.05 10.65 27.03
C LEU A 385 5.77 12.00 27.13
N LEU A 386 6.53 12.38 26.10
CA LEU A 386 7.27 13.65 26.04
C LEU A 386 6.36 14.89 25.96
N ASP A 387 5.16 14.75 25.39
CA ASP A 387 4.16 15.82 25.35
C ASP A 387 3.43 15.99 26.69
N ARG A 388 3.31 14.93 27.51
CA ARG A 388 2.72 15.01 28.86
C ARG A 388 3.64 15.71 29.86
N SER A 389 4.94 15.41 29.85
CA SER A 389 5.94 15.98 30.76
C SER A 389 6.18 17.48 30.61
N ARG A 390 5.47 18.17 29.72
CA ARG A 390 5.48 19.63 29.57
C ARG A 390 4.29 20.32 30.27
N ARG A 391 3.26 19.55 30.62
CA ARG A 391 2.03 20.08 31.24
C ARG A 391 2.10 20.04 32.77
N GLU A 392 2.94 19.16 33.29
CA GLU A 392 3.44 19.16 34.67
C GLU A 392 4.66 20.09 34.76
#